data_AF-A0A194AEB7-F1
#
_entry.id   AF-A0A194AEB7-F1
#
_cell.length_a   1.000
_cell.length_b   1.000
_cell.length_c   1.000
_cell.angle_alpha   90.00
_cell.angle_beta   90.00
_cell.angle_gamma   90.00
#
_symmetry.space_group_name_H-M   'P 1'
#
loop_
_entity.id
_entity.type
_entity.pdbx_description
1 polymer ?
#
loop_
_entity_poly.entity_id
_entity_poly.type
_entity_poly.pdbx_seq_one_letter_code
_entity_poly.pdbx_strand_id
1 'polypeptide(L)'
;MKVKNIIETAQKIMQEIGEKKLEDKTKNEYMKIFKQITKDKDGFLYEGSKSYYYKKKAALRYCIKQYMVLYLRKMNSNSLDESNLQKNKRMLLYLIKLYQEHGRNTGNCPVKTKSPGKSKRKALRGMPTNWREMMWDRCSNYDYKGALAVLHLTGARPSEIERGVTVIGDENSEFLEFVIKGSKVGKAKQNGQPERRIFINMRGLVYDGSPVDYLLSCVADSGRVVIRAKAKRLNDYVRRLSQKIWPRRKNHISPYCYRHQLSADLKGEGCLPPKISMILGHRSTLSKKKYGTSRQARGNTHIEDVQCSHALRELPSSPFGEQLASNDVDFRP
;
A
#
# COMPACT_ATOMS: atom_id res chain seq x y z
N MET A 1 -26.48 11.53 35.81
CA MET A 1 -26.91 10.42 34.94
C MET A 1 -26.89 9.13 35.75
N LYS A 2 -28.02 8.38 35.83
CA LYS A 2 -28.09 7.08 36.53
C LYS A 2 -27.14 6.07 35.84
N VAL A 3 -26.57 5.12 36.60
CA VAL A 3 -25.60 4.13 36.06
C VAL A 3 -26.20 3.34 34.90
N LYS A 4 -27.47 2.94 35.02
CA LYS A 4 -28.23 2.26 33.95
C LYS A 4 -28.18 3.03 32.63
N ASN A 5 -28.45 4.34 32.65
CA ASN A 5 -28.43 5.17 31.43
C ASN A 5 -27.02 5.25 30.80
N ILE A 6 -25.96 5.24 31.62
CA ILE A 6 -24.57 5.27 31.13
C ILE A 6 -24.25 3.96 30.40
N ILE A 7 -24.65 2.83 30.97
CA ILE A 7 -24.48 1.50 30.38
C ILE A 7 -25.22 1.40 29.04
N GLU A 8 -26.50 1.79 29.01
CA GLU A 8 -27.31 1.78 27.78
C GLU A 8 -26.70 2.66 26.69
N THR A 9 -26.20 3.86 27.06
CA THR A 9 -25.54 4.76 26.11
C THR A 9 -24.26 4.15 25.55
N ALA A 10 -23.43 3.52 26.39
CA ALA A 10 -22.20 2.86 25.96
C ALA A 10 -22.49 1.68 25.01
N GLN A 11 -23.52 0.87 25.32
CA GLN A 11 -23.95 -0.24 24.47
C GLN A 11 -24.41 0.23 23.08
N LYS A 12 -25.22 1.30 23.00
CA LYS A 12 -25.64 1.91 21.73
C LYS A 12 -24.45 2.38 20.89
N ILE A 13 -23.46 3.04 21.53
CA ILE A 13 -22.23 3.48 20.85
C ILE A 13 -21.43 2.29 20.32
N MET A 14 -21.31 1.21 21.10
CA MET A 14 -20.58 0.00 20.68
C MET A 14 -21.24 -0.72 19.50
N GLN A 15 -22.58 -0.67 19.42
CA GLN A 15 -23.35 -1.16 18.27
C GLN A 15 -23.09 -0.27 17.04
N GLU A 16 -23.17 1.05 17.17
CA GLU A 16 -22.93 2.00 16.07
C GLU A 16 -21.50 1.92 15.51
N ILE A 17 -20.51 1.63 16.36
CA ILE A 17 -19.12 1.44 15.91
C ILE A 17 -18.97 0.16 15.06
N GLY A 18 -19.79 -0.86 15.32
CA GLY A 18 -19.72 -2.14 14.63
C GLY A 18 -18.46 -2.97 14.98
N GLU A 19 -18.34 -4.15 14.41
CA GLU A 19 -17.17 -5.01 14.56
C GLU A 19 -16.20 -4.88 13.39
N LYS A 20 -14.91 -4.89 13.69
CA LYS A 20 -13.87 -4.82 12.67
C LYS A 20 -12.73 -5.77 12.99
N LYS A 21 -12.55 -6.79 12.14
CA LYS A 21 -11.39 -7.69 12.20
C LYS A 21 -10.14 -6.95 11.71
N LEU A 22 -9.17 -6.75 12.60
CA LEU A 22 -7.92 -6.02 12.34
C LEU A 22 -6.70 -6.89 12.62
N GLU A 23 -5.62 -6.69 11.84
CA GLU A 23 -4.30 -7.27 12.10
C GLU A 23 -3.67 -6.66 13.37
N ASP A 24 -2.85 -7.41 14.10
CA ASP A 24 -2.26 -6.95 15.37
C ASP A 24 -1.37 -5.72 15.21
N LYS A 25 -0.67 -5.61 14.06
CA LYS A 25 0.06 -4.39 13.72
C LYS A 25 -0.84 -3.15 13.66
N THR A 26 -2.05 -3.29 13.13
CA THR A 26 -3.03 -2.20 13.07
C THR A 26 -3.61 -1.90 14.44
N LYS A 27 -3.86 -2.92 15.28
CA LYS A 27 -4.28 -2.71 16.67
C LYS A 27 -3.24 -1.91 17.46
N ASN A 28 -1.96 -2.30 17.37
CA ASN A 28 -0.85 -1.60 18.04
C ASN A 28 -0.72 -0.14 17.57
N GLU A 29 -0.89 0.10 16.27
CA GLU A 29 -0.90 1.45 15.73
C GLU A 29 -2.10 2.27 16.23
N TYR A 30 -3.30 1.68 16.28
CA TYR A 30 -4.49 2.34 16.80
C TYR A 30 -4.33 2.71 18.28
N MET A 31 -3.73 1.84 19.09
CA MET A 31 -3.42 2.16 20.49
C MET A 31 -2.44 3.32 20.63
N LYS A 32 -1.40 3.37 19.79
CA LYS A 32 -0.45 4.50 19.79
C LYS A 32 -1.14 5.82 19.42
N ILE A 33 -2.00 5.80 18.40
CA ILE A 33 -2.79 6.96 17.97
C ILE A 33 -3.74 7.40 19.08
N PHE A 34 -4.47 6.48 19.69
CA PHE A 34 -5.42 6.78 20.76
C PHE A 34 -4.73 7.44 21.96
N LYS A 35 -3.55 6.95 22.37
CA LYS A 35 -2.74 7.57 23.42
C LYS A 35 -2.37 9.03 23.12
N GLN A 36 -2.14 9.38 21.86
CA GLN A 36 -1.86 10.76 21.46
C GLN A 36 -3.13 11.62 21.49
N ILE A 37 -4.26 11.09 21.00
CA ILE A 37 -5.56 11.78 21.08
C ILE A 37 -5.94 12.08 22.53
N THR A 38 -5.68 11.16 23.46
CA THR A 38 -5.98 11.39 24.89
C THR A 38 -5.07 12.43 25.56
N LYS A 39 -3.91 12.75 24.96
CA LYS A 39 -2.98 13.78 25.46
C LYS A 39 -3.33 15.17 24.91
N ASP A 40 -3.60 15.25 23.62
CA ASP A 40 -3.94 16.50 22.93
C ASP A 40 -5.01 16.20 21.87
N LYS A 41 -6.28 16.24 22.27
CA LYS A 41 -7.40 15.85 21.41
C LYS A 41 -7.61 16.85 20.26
N ASP A 42 -7.48 18.14 20.54
CA ASP A 42 -7.83 19.22 19.61
C ASP A 42 -6.68 19.52 18.64
N GLY A 43 -5.42 19.44 19.07
CA GLY A 43 -4.28 19.55 18.18
C GLY A 43 -4.06 18.27 17.37
N PHE A 44 -3.95 17.11 18.02
CA PHE A 44 -3.55 15.90 17.32
C PHE A 44 -4.65 15.32 16.41
N LEU A 45 -5.93 15.31 16.78
CA LEU A 45 -6.93 14.61 15.94
C LEU A 45 -7.10 15.27 14.57
N TYR A 46 -7.08 16.59 14.53
CA TYR A 46 -7.40 17.40 13.35
C TYR A 46 -6.16 17.82 12.54
N GLU A 47 -4.96 17.56 13.04
CA GLU A 47 -3.73 17.83 12.31
C GLU A 47 -3.50 16.85 11.14
N GLY A 48 -3.02 17.41 10.03
CA GLY A 48 -2.43 16.67 8.92
C GLY A 48 -3.35 16.53 7.72
N SER A 49 -3.32 15.38 7.06
CA SER A 49 -4.11 15.14 5.85
C SER A 49 -5.49 14.57 6.17
N LYS A 50 -6.48 14.82 5.29
CA LYS A 50 -7.82 14.18 5.34
C LYS A 50 -7.74 12.66 5.51
N SER A 51 -6.82 12.00 4.80
CA SER A 51 -6.62 10.55 4.93
C SER A 51 -6.10 10.14 6.30
N TYR A 52 -5.25 10.95 6.92
CA TYR A 52 -4.72 10.66 8.25
C TYR A 52 -5.77 10.93 9.33
N TYR A 53 -6.59 11.97 9.18
CA TYR A 53 -7.76 12.20 10.03
C TYR A 53 -8.69 10.99 10.08
N TYR A 54 -9.09 10.44 8.94
CA TYR A 54 -9.95 9.24 8.93
C TYR A 54 -9.31 8.03 9.60
N LYS A 55 -7.97 7.89 9.49
CA LYS A 55 -7.23 6.86 10.22
C LYS A 55 -7.26 7.12 11.73
N LYS A 56 -7.04 8.36 12.17
CA LYS A 56 -7.11 8.76 13.59
C LYS A 56 -8.52 8.53 14.15
N LYS A 57 -9.56 8.90 13.42
CA LYS A 57 -10.97 8.66 13.76
C LYS A 57 -11.32 7.17 13.85
N ALA A 58 -10.82 6.36 12.91
CA ALA A 58 -10.99 4.91 12.96
C ALA A 58 -10.30 4.29 14.19
N ALA A 59 -9.09 4.76 14.52
CA ALA A 59 -8.39 4.35 15.74
C ALA A 59 -9.14 4.76 17.00
N LEU A 60 -9.66 6.00 17.04
CA LEU A 60 -10.48 6.53 18.13
C LEU A 60 -11.70 5.65 18.38
N ARG A 61 -12.54 5.43 17.35
CA ARG A 61 -13.74 4.59 17.44
C ARG A 61 -13.40 3.18 17.91
N TYR A 62 -12.37 2.56 17.34
CA TYR A 62 -11.94 1.23 17.74
C TYR A 62 -11.55 1.16 19.22
N CYS A 63 -10.67 2.06 19.69
CA CYS A 63 -10.20 2.06 21.07
C CYS A 63 -11.33 2.38 22.06
N ILE A 64 -12.22 3.32 21.74
CA ILE A 64 -13.41 3.61 22.56
C ILE A 64 -14.23 2.34 22.78
N LYS A 65 -14.53 1.59 21.71
CA LYS A 65 -15.27 0.31 21.83
C LYS A 65 -14.54 -0.70 22.72
N GLN A 66 -13.23 -0.89 22.53
CA GLN A 66 -12.45 -1.85 23.35
C GLN A 66 -12.44 -1.47 24.83
N TYR A 67 -12.27 -0.19 25.15
CA TYR A 67 -12.32 0.28 26.53
C TYR A 67 -13.73 0.22 27.12
N MET A 68 -14.78 0.52 26.34
CA MET A 68 -16.16 0.36 26.81
C MET A 68 -16.48 -1.10 27.17
N VAL A 69 -16.08 -2.07 26.32
CA VAL A 69 -16.20 -3.50 26.63
C VAL A 69 -15.49 -3.84 27.94
N LEU A 70 -14.26 -3.35 28.13
CA LEU A 70 -13.48 -3.58 29.34
C LEU A 70 -14.18 -3.03 30.59
N TYR A 71 -14.62 -1.77 30.54
CA TYR A 71 -15.24 -1.11 31.70
C TYR A 71 -16.64 -1.64 32.01
N LEU A 72 -17.43 -2.04 31.01
CA LEU A 72 -18.72 -2.71 31.23
C LEU A 72 -18.53 -4.09 31.89
N ARG A 73 -17.55 -4.88 31.44
CA ARG A 73 -17.19 -6.15 32.10
C ARG A 73 -16.76 -5.93 33.55
N LYS A 74 -15.92 -4.92 33.78
CA LYS A 74 -15.50 -4.51 35.13
C LYS A 74 -16.63 -3.98 35.99
N MET A 75 -17.76 -3.55 35.44
CA MET A 75 -18.93 -3.11 36.21
C MET A 75 -19.87 -4.27 36.57
N ASN A 76 -19.80 -5.36 35.81
CA ASN A 76 -20.65 -6.54 36.02
C ASN A 76 -19.98 -7.61 36.91
N SER A 77 -18.74 -7.41 37.37
CA SER A 77 -18.06 -8.35 38.26
C SER A 77 -18.58 -8.22 39.70
N ASN A 78 -18.92 -9.35 40.33
CA ASN A 78 -19.54 -9.47 41.67
C ASN A 78 -18.73 -8.90 42.86
N SER A 79 -17.55 -8.31 42.63
CA SER A 79 -16.60 -7.88 43.67
C SER A 79 -16.19 -6.41 43.54
N LEU A 80 -17.12 -5.51 43.18
CA LEU A 80 -16.82 -4.09 43.04
C LEU A 80 -17.12 -3.33 44.32
N ASP A 81 -16.07 -2.80 44.95
CA ASP A 81 -16.25 -1.72 45.92
C ASP A 81 -16.78 -0.44 45.24
N GLU A 82 -17.36 0.44 46.05
CA GLU A 82 -17.99 1.69 45.60
C GLU A 82 -16.99 2.62 44.88
N SER A 83 -15.73 2.63 45.33
CA SER A 83 -14.66 3.45 44.74
C SER A 83 -14.34 3.04 43.30
N ASN A 84 -14.20 1.73 43.06
CA ASN A 84 -13.96 1.15 41.75
C ASN A 84 -15.16 1.34 40.81
N LEU A 85 -16.38 1.25 41.32
CA LEU A 85 -17.59 1.56 40.55
C LEU A 85 -17.59 3.02 40.08
N GLN A 86 -17.29 3.98 40.95
CA GLN A 86 -17.21 5.40 40.59
C GLN A 86 -16.10 5.67 39.57
N LYS A 87 -14.93 5.04 39.74
CA LYS A 87 -13.82 5.16 38.78
C LYS A 87 -14.20 4.62 37.39
N ASN A 88 -14.82 3.45 37.32
CA ASN A 88 -15.29 2.86 36.07
C ASN A 88 -16.37 3.75 35.41
N LYS A 89 -17.27 4.33 36.22
CA LYS A 89 -18.32 5.24 35.74
C LYS A 89 -17.72 6.50 35.12
N ARG A 90 -16.73 7.11 35.78
CA ARG A 90 -16.01 8.28 35.27
C ARG A 90 -15.33 7.97 33.93
N MET A 91 -14.73 6.79 33.81
CA MET A 91 -14.11 6.35 32.55
C MET A 91 -15.12 6.13 31.42
N LEU A 92 -16.28 5.50 31.69
CA LEU A 92 -17.33 5.36 30.68
C LEU A 92 -17.87 6.71 30.22
N LEU A 93 -18.13 7.64 31.16
CA LEU A 93 -18.57 8.99 30.83
C LEU A 93 -17.54 9.74 29.95
N TYR A 94 -16.25 9.61 30.27
CA TYR A 94 -15.18 10.17 29.44
C TYR A 94 -15.20 9.61 28.01
N LEU A 95 -15.33 8.28 27.86
CA LEU A 95 -15.38 7.63 26.55
C LEU A 95 -16.64 8.01 25.75
N ILE A 96 -17.79 8.13 26.41
CA ILE A 96 -19.04 8.59 25.79
C ILE A 96 -18.86 10.02 25.27
N LYS A 97 -18.34 10.93 26.11
CA LYS A 97 -18.09 12.33 25.73
C LYS A 97 -17.14 12.40 24.53
N LEU A 98 -16.02 11.67 24.61
CA LEU A 98 -15.03 11.61 23.53
C LEU A 98 -15.63 11.08 22.21
N TYR A 99 -16.53 10.10 22.29
CA TYR A 99 -17.26 9.59 21.13
C TYR A 99 -18.22 10.62 20.54
N GLN A 100 -19.02 11.28 21.38
CA GLN A 100 -20.01 12.26 20.95
C GLN A 100 -19.34 13.47 20.27
N GLU A 101 -18.24 13.96 20.83
CA GLU A 101 -17.49 15.11 20.31
C GLU A 101 -16.72 14.77 19.03
N HIS A 102 -16.05 13.60 18.98
CA HIS A 102 -15.02 13.34 17.97
C HIS A 102 -15.20 12.01 17.19
N GLY A 103 -15.93 11.06 17.75
CA GLY A 103 -16.13 9.72 17.21
C GLY A 103 -17.28 9.59 16.22
N ARG A 104 -18.32 10.42 16.33
CA ARG A 104 -19.52 10.38 15.47
C ARG A 104 -19.20 10.59 13.99
N ASN A 105 -19.85 9.83 13.11
CA ASN A 105 -19.73 10.02 11.68
C ASN A 105 -20.68 11.12 11.22
N THR A 106 -20.16 12.35 11.11
CA THR A 106 -20.92 13.54 10.71
C THR A 106 -21.00 13.74 9.18
N GLY A 107 -20.44 12.83 8.38
CA GLY A 107 -20.31 13.00 6.92
C GLY A 107 -19.28 14.05 6.48
N ASN A 108 -19.01 15.05 7.31
CA ASN A 108 -18.12 16.17 7.03
C ASN A 108 -16.73 15.98 7.64
N CYS A 109 -15.68 16.26 6.86
CA CYS A 109 -14.30 16.23 7.34
C CYS A 109 -13.83 17.63 7.73
N PRO A 110 -13.51 17.89 9.02
CA PRO A 110 -13.08 19.20 9.49
C PRO A 110 -11.67 19.58 9.02
N VAL A 111 -10.88 18.61 8.56
CA VAL A 111 -9.51 18.86 8.09
C VAL A 111 -9.52 19.48 6.70
N LYS A 112 -9.28 20.79 6.64
CA LYS A 112 -8.93 21.51 5.41
C LYS A 112 -7.51 21.12 5.02
N THR A 113 -7.34 20.30 3.98
CA THR A 113 -6.02 19.81 3.54
C THR A 113 -5.09 20.97 3.18
N LYS A 114 -4.06 21.22 3.98
CA LYS A 114 -3.02 22.24 3.68
C LYS A 114 -1.86 21.74 2.82
N SER A 115 -1.78 20.45 2.45
CA SER A 115 -0.70 19.96 1.59
C SER A 115 -1.06 18.66 0.86
N PRO A 116 -1.01 18.63 -0.49
CA PRO A 116 -1.10 17.38 -1.22
C PRO A 116 0.09 16.48 -0.86
N GLY A 117 -0.18 15.21 -0.58
CA GLY A 117 0.86 14.25 -0.17
C GLY A 117 2.02 14.20 -1.19
N LYS A 118 3.26 14.09 -0.69
CA LYS A 118 4.45 13.93 -1.54
C LYS A 118 4.34 12.61 -2.32
N SER A 119 3.79 12.67 -3.53
CA SER A 119 3.72 11.50 -4.41
C SER A 119 5.14 11.08 -4.78
N LYS A 120 5.43 9.78 -4.68
CA LYS A 120 6.71 9.21 -5.10
C LYS A 120 6.98 9.41 -6.61
N ARG A 121 5.94 9.77 -7.39
CA ARG A 121 6.08 10.25 -8.78
C ARG A 121 6.91 11.52 -8.90
N LYS A 122 7.00 12.36 -7.86
CA LYS A 122 7.82 13.58 -7.89
C LYS A 122 9.31 13.27 -8.11
N ALA A 123 9.78 12.10 -7.67
CA ALA A 123 11.15 11.65 -7.94
C ALA A 123 11.39 11.33 -9.42
N LEU A 124 10.36 10.96 -10.18
CA LEU A 124 10.48 10.66 -11.60
C LEU A 124 10.48 11.92 -12.49
N ARG A 125 9.97 13.06 -12.00
CA ARG A 125 9.88 14.29 -12.80
C ARG A 125 11.27 14.79 -13.20
N GLY A 126 11.50 14.96 -14.50
CA GLY A 126 12.77 15.43 -15.07
C GLY A 126 13.92 14.43 -14.92
N MET A 127 13.65 13.15 -14.63
CA MET A 127 14.68 12.12 -14.72
C MET A 127 15.03 11.85 -16.19
N PRO A 128 16.29 11.50 -16.49
CA PRO A 128 16.65 10.93 -17.80
C PRO A 128 15.73 9.76 -18.16
N THR A 129 15.53 9.52 -19.45
CA THR A 129 14.73 8.38 -19.95
C THR A 129 15.35 7.05 -19.49
N ASN A 130 16.67 6.95 -19.60
CA ASN A 130 17.49 5.79 -19.24
C ASN A 130 17.89 5.70 -17.75
N TRP A 131 17.09 6.26 -16.83
CA TRP A 131 17.47 6.29 -15.42
C TRP A 131 17.55 4.90 -14.78
N ARG A 132 16.81 3.90 -15.30
CA ARG A 132 16.81 2.53 -14.77
C ARG A 132 18.13 1.83 -15.08
N GLU A 133 18.64 2.06 -16.28
CA GLU A 133 19.90 1.61 -16.84
C GLU A 133 21.04 2.25 -16.04
N MET A 134 21.02 3.57 -15.86
CA MET A 134 22.02 4.25 -15.01
C MET A 134 22.07 3.70 -13.58
N MET A 135 20.91 3.35 -12.99
CA MET A 135 20.86 2.71 -11.67
C MET A 135 21.42 1.28 -11.70
N TRP A 136 21.15 0.52 -12.76
CA TRP A 136 21.66 -0.83 -12.94
C TRP A 136 23.18 -0.85 -13.09
N ASP A 137 23.73 -0.02 -13.97
CA ASP A 137 25.16 0.05 -14.29
C ASP A 137 25.98 0.47 -13.06
N ARG A 138 25.41 1.33 -12.21
CA ARG A 138 26.06 1.84 -11.00
C ARG A 138 25.85 0.93 -9.78
N CYS A 139 25.09 -0.15 -9.91
CA CYS A 139 24.86 -1.10 -8.84
C CYS A 139 26.07 -2.05 -8.69
N SER A 140 27.00 -1.69 -7.82
CA SER A 140 28.22 -2.47 -7.55
C SER A 140 28.08 -3.49 -6.41
N ASN A 141 26.93 -3.55 -5.74
CA ASN A 141 26.72 -4.46 -4.61
C ASN A 141 25.90 -5.68 -5.06
N TYR A 142 26.54 -6.84 -5.08
CA TYR A 142 25.96 -8.08 -5.57
C TYR A 142 24.77 -8.58 -4.72
N ASP A 143 24.72 -8.28 -3.42
CA ASP A 143 23.57 -8.63 -2.55
C ASP A 143 22.26 -7.99 -3.02
N TYR A 144 22.34 -6.87 -3.76
CA TYR A 144 21.19 -6.13 -4.26
C TYR A 144 21.03 -6.18 -5.78
N LYS A 145 21.99 -6.74 -6.54
CA LYS A 145 21.92 -6.84 -8.01
C LYS A 145 20.66 -7.58 -8.46
N GLY A 146 20.43 -8.79 -7.96
CA GLY A 146 19.23 -9.56 -8.27
C GLY A 146 17.93 -8.82 -7.88
N ALA A 147 17.90 -8.19 -6.71
CA ALA A 147 16.74 -7.41 -6.29
C ALA A 147 16.49 -6.18 -7.18
N LEU A 148 17.55 -5.54 -7.69
CA LEU A 148 17.46 -4.42 -8.61
C LEU A 148 16.99 -4.85 -10.00
N ALA A 149 17.45 -6.00 -10.51
CA ALA A 149 16.97 -6.59 -11.76
C ALA A 149 15.46 -6.90 -11.66
N VAL A 150 15.01 -7.52 -10.56
CA VAL A 150 13.58 -7.78 -10.31
C VAL A 150 12.77 -6.47 -10.26
N LEU A 151 13.29 -5.41 -9.61
CA LEU A 151 12.62 -4.10 -9.61
C LEU A 151 12.54 -3.50 -11.02
N HIS A 152 13.64 -3.59 -11.79
CA HIS A 152 13.76 -3.07 -13.14
C HIS A 152 12.68 -3.65 -14.05
N LEU A 153 12.56 -4.98 -14.07
CA LEU A 153 11.72 -5.72 -15.01
C LEU A 153 10.24 -5.80 -14.55
N THR A 154 9.99 -5.98 -13.25
CA THR A 154 8.63 -6.36 -12.78
C THR A 154 7.94 -5.31 -11.92
N GLY A 155 8.65 -4.27 -11.47
CA GLY A 155 8.11 -3.29 -10.54
C GLY A 155 7.59 -3.90 -9.22
N ALA A 156 8.16 -5.04 -8.80
CA ALA A 156 7.82 -5.70 -7.55
C ALA A 156 7.94 -4.75 -6.34
N ARG A 157 7.12 -4.96 -5.32
CA ARG A 157 7.26 -4.17 -4.08
C ARG A 157 8.47 -4.66 -3.28
N PRO A 158 9.16 -3.79 -2.52
CA PRO A 158 10.20 -4.24 -1.59
C PRO A 158 9.75 -5.33 -0.63
N SER A 159 8.49 -5.27 -0.18
CA SER A 159 7.89 -6.29 0.70
C SER A 159 7.54 -7.60 -0.02
N GLU A 160 7.50 -7.61 -1.35
CA GLU A 160 7.35 -8.83 -2.17
C GLU A 160 8.73 -9.47 -2.35
N ILE A 161 9.75 -8.68 -2.71
CA ILE A 161 11.15 -9.14 -2.78
C ILE A 161 11.63 -9.68 -1.42
N GLU A 162 11.22 -9.07 -0.30
CA GLU A 162 11.55 -9.59 1.03
C GLU A 162 10.94 -10.97 1.33
N ARG A 163 9.81 -11.32 0.72
CA ARG A 163 9.24 -12.68 0.81
C ARG A 163 9.93 -13.68 -0.13
N GLY A 164 10.62 -13.17 -1.14
CA GLY A 164 11.21 -13.95 -2.23
C GLY A 164 10.41 -13.83 -3.51
N VAL A 165 11.13 -13.55 -4.59
CA VAL A 165 10.64 -13.67 -5.97
C VAL A 165 11.38 -14.82 -6.61
N THR A 166 10.64 -15.81 -7.10
CA THR A 166 11.24 -16.90 -7.87
C THR A 166 11.37 -16.43 -9.31
N VAL A 167 12.58 -16.55 -9.86
CA VAL A 167 12.87 -16.34 -11.28
C VAL A 167 13.09 -17.71 -11.89
N ILE A 168 12.47 -17.99 -13.03
CA ILE A 168 12.52 -19.28 -13.72
C ILE A 168 12.80 -19.01 -15.19
N GLY A 169 13.69 -19.79 -15.78
CA GLY A 169 14.04 -19.72 -17.20
C GLY A 169 15.44 -20.28 -17.44
N ASP A 170 15.84 -20.26 -18.70
CA ASP A 170 17.17 -20.60 -19.19
C ASP A 170 17.48 -19.77 -20.45
N GLU A 171 18.70 -19.91 -20.98
CA GLU A 171 19.15 -19.19 -22.18
C GLU A 171 18.39 -19.55 -23.46
N ASN A 172 17.74 -20.72 -23.50
CA ASN A 172 17.00 -21.22 -24.66
C ASN A 172 15.51 -20.84 -24.61
N SER A 173 15.04 -20.37 -23.46
CA SER A 173 13.66 -19.94 -23.24
C SER A 173 13.38 -18.65 -24.00
N GLU A 174 12.15 -18.47 -24.50
CA GLU A 174 11.74 -17.15 -25.04
C GLU A 174 11.46 -16.14 -23.93
N PHE A 175 11.05 -16.63 -22.76
CA PHE A 175 10.59 -15.83 -21.63
C PHE A 175 11.37 -16.11 -20.36
N LEU A 176 11.57 -15.06 -19.57
CA LEU A 176 11.94 -15.17 -18.17
C LEU A 176 10.69 -15.03 -17.30
N GLU A 177 10.37 -16.05 -16.52
CA GLU A 177 9.20 -16.08 -15.64
C GLU A 177 9.53 -15.57 -14.23
N PHE A 178 8.67 -14.71 -13.69
CA PHE A 178 8.75 -14.21 -12.32
C PHE A 178 7.52 -14.59 -11.50
N VAL A 179 7.70 -15.46 -10.50
CA VAL A 179 6.65 -15.82 -9.53
C VAL A 179 6.75 -14.89 -8.32
N ILE A 180 5.74 -14.03 -8.13
CA ILE A 180 5.75 -13.00 -7.10
C ILE A 180 4.60 -13.20 -6.10
N LYS A 181 4.96 -13.53 -4.87
CA LYS A 181 4.01 -13.65 -3.75
C LYS A 181 3.58 -12.28 -3.21
N GLY A 182 2.28 -12.06 -3.22
CA GLY A 182 1.63 -10.83 -2.82
C GLY A 182 1.90 -10.43 -1.38
N SER A 183 2.03 -9.12 -1.17
CA SER A 183 2.33 -8.57 0.16
C SER A 183 1.15 -8.03 0.96
N LYS A 184 -0.04 -8.01 0.35
CA LYS A 184 -1.27 -7.43 0.88
C LYS A 184 -2.44 -8.39 0.71
N VAL A 185 -2.35 -9.55 1.34
CA VAL A 185 -3.34 -10.65 1.23
C VAL A 185 -3.96 -11.11 2.56
N GLY A 186 -3.76 -10.35 3.64
CA GLY A 186 -4.36 -10.67 4.95
C GLY A 186 -5.88 -10.51 4.98
N LYS A 187 -6.54 -11.14 5.96
CA LYS A 187 -8.01 -11.09 6.19
C LYS A 187 -8.60 -9.68 6.22
N ALA A 188 -7.81 -8.67 6.63
CA ALA A 188 -8.20 -7.26 6.67
C ALA A 188 -7.88 -6.47 5.37
N LYS A 189 -7.11 -7.05 4.44
CA LYS A 189 -6.59 -6.42 3.21
C LYS A 189 -6.71 -7.38 2.04
N GLN A 190 -7.92 -7.60 1.52
CA GLN A 190 -8.16 -8.40 0.32
C GLN A 190 -7.82 -7.68 -1.00
N ASN A 191 -6.89 -6.71 -0.99
CA ASN A 191 -6.70 -5.77 -2.09
C ASN A 191 -5.52 -6.14 -3.02
N GLY A 192 -4.66 -7.08 -2.62
CA GLY A 192 -3.53 -7.57 -3.42
C GLY A 192 -3.76 -8.98 -3.93
N GLN A 193 -3.15 -9.33 -5.06
CA GLN A 193 -3.12 -10.71 -5.56
C GLN A 193 -2.25 -11.57 -4.65
N PRO A 194 -2.66 -12.79 -4.24
CA PRO A 194 -1.83 -13.70 -3.45
C PRO A 194 -0.53 -14.11 -4.15
N GLU A 195 -0.63 -14.33 -5.44
CA GLU A 195 0.48 -14.66 -6.31
C GLU A 195 0.17 -14.18 -7.73
N ARG A 196 1.21 -13.76 -8.44
CA ARG A 196 1.19 -13.53 -9.88
C ARG A 196 2.45 -14.07 -10.53
N ARG A 197 2.33 -14.52 -11.76
CA ARG A 197 3.42 -14.89 -12.67
C ARG A 197 3.50 -13.85 -13.76
N ILE A 198 4.68 -13.30 -14.00
CA ILE A 198 4.94 -12.33 -15.08
C ILE A 198 5.93 -12.97 -16.03
N PHE A 199 5.62 -12.94 -17.33
CA PHE A 199 6.47 -13.47 -18.38
C PHE A 199 7.10 -12.30 -19.13
N ILE A 200 8.43 -12.20 -19.07
CA ILE A 200 9.20 -11.15 -19.76
C ILE A 200 9.79 -11.75 -21.04
N ASN A 201 9.43 -11.21 -22.19
CA ASN A 201 10.04 -11.59 -23.47
C ASN A 201 11.50 -11.12 -23.47
N MET A 202 12.43 -12.05 -23.67
CA MET A 202 13.86 -11.76 -23.59
C MET A 202 14.44 -11.13 -24.86
N ARG A 203 13.68 -11.11 -25.96
CA ARG A 203 14.13 -10.57 -27.24
C ARG A 203 14.53 -9.10 -27.13
N GLY A 204 15.78 -8.82 -27.47
CA GLY A 204 16.36 -7.47 -27.42
C GLY A 204 16.71 -6.98 -26.00
N LEU A 205 16.57 -7.83 -24.97
CA LEU A 205 16.97 -7.52 -23.60
C LEU A 205 18.26 -8.22 -23.17
N VAL A 206 18.66 -9.28 -23.86
CA VAL A 206 19.88 -10.03 -23.56
C VAL A 206 21.06 -9.37 -24.24
N TYR A 207 21.92 -8.75 -23.44
CA TYR A 207 23.26 -8.29 -23.78
C TYR A 207 24.15 -8.41 -22.55
N ASP A 208 25.47 -8.45 -22.76
CA ASP A 208 26.45 -8.64 -21.68
C ASP A 208 26.24 -7.64 -20.53
N GLY A 209 26.08 -8.18 -19.32
CA GLY A 209 25.91 -7.42 -18.10
C GLY A 209 24.53 -6.78 -17.93
N SER A 210 23.57 -7.04 -18.83
CA SER A 210 22.17 -6.58 -18.71
C SER A 210 21.46 -7.19 -17.49
N PRO A 211 20.32 -6.61 -17.04
CA PRO A 211 19.52 -7.22 -15.97
C PRO A 211 19.05 -8.64 -16.27
N VAL A 212 18.75 -8.94 -17.53
CA VAL A 212 18.29 -10.27 -17.96
C VAL A 212 19.46 -11.24 -17.98
N ASP A 213 20.59 -10.86 -18.57
CA ASP A 213 21.82 -11.65 -18.57
C ASP A 213 22.27 -12.04 -17.15
N TYR A 214 22.28 -11.08 -16.22
CA TYR A 214 22.56 -11.38 -14.81
C TYR A 214 21.58 -12.39 -14.21
N LEU A 215 20.28 -12.30 -14.52
CA LEU A 215 19.30 -13.26 -14.01
C LEU A 215 19.45 -14.64 -14.66
N LEU A 216 19.82 -14.70 -15.95
CA LEU A 216 20.13 -15.94 -16.66
C LEU A 216 21.32 -16.66 -16.02
N SER A 217 22.41 -15.95 -15.71
CA SER A 217 23.53 -16.55 -14.97
C SER A 217 23.14 -17.08 -13.59
N CYS A 218 22.17 -16.47 -12.92
CA CYS A 218 21.68 -16.95 -11.62
C CYS A 218 20.83 -18.22 -11.71
N VAL A 219 20.21 -18.49 -12.86
CA VAL A 219 19.35 -19.67 -13.08
C VAL A 219 20.05 -20.79 -13.85
N ALA A 220 21.22 -20.54 -14.45
CA ALA A 220 21.94 -21.45 -15.33
C ALA A 220 22.02 -22.89 -14.79
N ASP A 221 22.35 -23.07 -13.51
CA ASP A 221 22.57 -24.40 -12.94
C ASP A 221 21.29 -25.18 -12.62
N SER A 222 20.18 -24.49 -12.33
CA SER A 222 18.98 -25.12 -11.73
C SER A 222 17.66 -24.74 -12.38
N GLY A 223 17.71 -23.94 -13.46
CA GLY A 223 16.56 -23.37 -14.16
C GLY A 223 15.74 -22.39 -13.33
N ARG A 224 16.11 -22.14 -12.05
CA ARG A 224 15.38 -21.24 -11.16
C ARG A 224 16.22 -20.69 -10.01
N VAL A 225 15.90 -19.48 -9.56
CA VAL A 225 16.54 -18.86 -8.38
C VAL A 225 15.51 -18.09 -7.56
N VAL A 226 15.71 -18.02 -6.24
CA VAL A 226 14.86 -17.20 -5.35
C VAL A 226 15.61 -15.95 -4.92
N ILE A 227 15.20 -14.81 -5.47
CA ILE A 227 15.78 -13.50 -5.14
C ILE A 227 15.12 -12.92 -3.89
N ARG A 228 15.93 -12.61 -2.87
CA ARG A 228 15.48 -12.04 -1.59
C ARG A 228 16.34 -10.88 -1.13
N ALA A 229 15.70 -9.83 -0.61
CA ALA A 229 16.37 -8.73 0.06
C ALA A 229 15.46 -8.12 1.13
N LYS A 230 16.01 -7.78 2.31
CA LYS A 230 15.24 -7.12 3.37
C LYS A 230 14.69 -5.78 2.87
N ALA A 231 13.38 -5.56 3.01
CA ALA A 231 12.69 -4.45 2.38
C ALA A 231 13.24 -3.09 2.80
N LYS A 232 13.54 -2.92 4.10
CA LYS A 232 14.13 -1.67 4.63
C LYS A 232 15.52 -1.43 4.01
N ARG A 233 16.39 -2.44 4.03
CA ARG A 233 17.76 -2.34 3.49
C ARG A 233 17.78 -2.07 1.99
N LEU A 234 16.89 -2.72 1.23
CA LEU A 234 16.72 -2.45 -0.21
C LEU A 234 16.29 -1.01 -0.48
N ASN A 235 15.34 -0.47 0.31
CA ASN A 235 14.94 0.95 0.17
C ASN A 235 16.13 1.88 0.46
N ASP A 236 16.89 1.62 1.52
CA ASP A 236 18.04 2.44 1.90
C ASP A 236 19.16 2.36 0.86
N TYR A 237 19.41 1.17 0.30
CA TYR A 237 20.40 0.97 -0.76
C TYR A 237 20.02 1.74 -2.03
N VAL A 238 18.82 1.51 -2.59
CA VAL A 238 18.36 2.19 -3.82
C VAL A 238 18.34 3.70 -3.66
N ARG A 239 17.95 4.21 -2.48
CA ARG A 239 18.00 5.64 -2.19
C ARG A 239 19.42 6.19 -2.17
N ARG A 240 20.37 5.50 -1.52
CA ARG A 240 21.79 5.90 -1.50
C ARG A 240 22.42 5.84 -2.89
N LEU A 241 22.11 4.82 -3.66
CA LEU A 241 22.56 4.70 -5.04
C LEU A 241 22.06 5.88 -5.89
N SER A 242 20.77 6.22 -5.78
CA SER A 242 20.21 7.39 -6.45
C SER A 242 20.82 8.72 -5.98
N GLN A 243 21.19 8.84 -4.71
CA GLN A 243 21.92 10.01 -4.19
C GLN A 243 23.32 10.12 -4.80
N LYS A 244 24.03 9.00 -4.95
CA LYS A 244 25.35 8.97 -5.57
C LYS A 244 25.30 9.37 -7.04
N ILE A 245 24.29 8.89 -7.79
CA ILE A 245 24.14 9.18 -9.22
C ILE A 245 23.63 10.61 -9.45
N TRP A 246 22.68 11.08 -8.64
CA TRP A 246 22.08 12.41 -8.78
C TRP A 246 22.09 13.20 -7.45
N PRO A 247 23.26 13.68 -6.99
CA PRO A 247 23.41 14.29 -5.67
C PRO A 247 22.63 15.60 -5.50
N ARG A 248 22.45 16.37 -6.58
CA ARG A 248 21.77 17.69 -6.54
C ARG A 248 20.24 17.60 -6.53
N ARG A 249 19.63 16.41 -6.62
CA ARG A 249 18.17 16.27 -6.67
C ARG A 249 17.55 16.28 -5.28
N LYS A 250 16.46 17.05 -5.11
CA LYS A 250 15.68 17.07 -3.85
C LYS A 250 14.93 15.77 -3.57
N ASN A 251 14.52 15.04 -4.63
CA ASN A 251 13.79 13.78 -4.50
C ASN A 251 14.57 12.68 -5.21
N HIS A 252 14.95 11.64 -4.47
CA HIS A 252 15.71 10.50 -4.99
C HIS A 252 14.79 9.33 -5.34
N ILE A 253 15.30 8.48 -6.23
CA ILE A 253 14.67 7.23 -6.61
C ILE A 253 14.58 6.30 -5.41
N SER A 254 13.44 5.63 -5.31
CA SER A 254 13.19 4.55 -4.36
C SER A 254 12.70 3.32 -5.15
N PRO A 255 12.67 2.12 -4.57
CA PRO A 255 12.13 0.94 -5.24
C PRO A 255 10.71 1.15 -5.80
N TYR A 256 9.90 1.98 -5.13
CA TYR A 256 8.54 2.28 -5.61
C TYR A 256 8.52 3.14 -6.89
N CYS A 257 9.60 3.83 -7.22
CA CYS A 257 9.72 4.59 -8.47
C CYS A 257 9.76 3.65 -9.68
N TYR A 258 10.45 2.50 -9.59
CA TYR A 258 10.42 1.45 -10.63
C TYR A 258 9.00 1.00 -10.95
N ARG A 259 8.24 0.70 -9.90
CA ARG A 259 6.83 0.32 -10.02
C ARG A 259 5.94 1.43 -10.63
N HIS A 260 6.22 2.69 -10.31
CA HIS A 260 5.50 3.81 -10.91
C HIS A 260 5.86 4.00 -12.37
N GLN A 261 7.13 3.76 -12.74
CA GLN A 261 7.62 3.79 -14.11
C GLN A 261 7.00 2.66 -14.92
N LEU A 262 7.04 1.42 -14.44
CA LEU A 262 6.40 0.27 -15.09
C LEU A 262 4.93 0.55 -15.40
N SER A 263 4.18 1.11 -14.44
CA SER A 263 2.79 1.47 -14.69
C SER A 263 2.60 2.63 -15.67
N ALA A 264 3.58 3.51 -15.82
CA ALA A 264 3.53 4.57 -16.84
C ALA A 264 3.84 3.99 -18.23
N ASP A 265 4.85 3.13 -18.31
CA ASP A 265 5.27 2.42 -19.52
C ASP A 265 4.12 1.56 -20.08
N LEU A 266 3.52 0.71 -19.24
CA LEU A 266 2.34 -0.09 -19.64
C LEU A 266 1.18 0.77 -20.16
N LYS A 267 0.99 1.99 -19.64
CA LYS A 267 -0.04 2.90 -20.16
C LYS A 267 0.37 3.56 -21.47
N GLY A 268 1.67 3.79 -21.67
CA GLY A 268 2.22 4.25 -22.94
C GLY A 268 2.05 3.21 -24.04
N GLU A 269 2.16 1.93 -23.69
CA GLU A 269 1.91 0.78 -24.58
C GLU A 269 0.41 0.53 -24.86
N GLY A 270 -0.51 1.34 -24.32
CA GLY A 270 -1.95 1.12 -24.51
C GLY A 270 -2.51 -0.08 -23.73
N CYS A 271 -1.76 -0.64 -22.78
CA CYS A 271 -2.16 -1.83 -22.03
C CYS A 271 -3.44 -1.56 -21.21
N LEU A 272 -4.40 -2.50 -21.26
CA LEU A 272 -5.70 -2.31 -20.62
C LEU A 272 -5.60 -2.23 -19.08
N PRO A 273 -6.43 -1.39 -18.40
CA PRO A 273 -6.37 -1.24 -16.95
C PRO A 273 -6.47 -2.53 -16.11
N PRO A 274 -7.24 -3.57 -16.52
CA PRO A 274 -7.20 -4.89 -15.89
C PRO A 274 -5.82 -5.56 -15.94
N LYS A 275 -5.19 -5.65 -17.13
CA LYS A 275 -3.85 -6.25 -17.32
C LYS A 275 -2.80 -5.50 -16.48
N ILE A 276 -2.84 -4.16 -16.48
CA ILE A 276 -2.00 -3.34 -15.59
C ILE A 276 -2.22 -3.69 -14.11
N SER A 277 -3.46 -3.88 -13.69
CA SER A 277 -3.78 -4.24 -12.31
C SER A 277 -3.23 -5.61 -11.93
N MET A 278 -3.30 -6.59 -12.85
CA MET A 278 -2.73 -7.93 -12.69
C MET A 278 -1.21 -7.89 -12.58
N ILE A 279 -0.51 -7.20 -13.48
CA ILE A 279 0.96 -7.01 -13.44
C ILE A 279 1.39 -6.36 -12.12
N LEU A 280 0.60 -5.41 -11.64
CA LEU A 280 0.82 -4.75 -10.36
C LEU A 280 0.35 -5.59 -9.15
N GLY A 281 -0.27 -6.75 -9.35
CA GLY A 281 -0.78 -7.58 -8.25
C GLY A 281 -1.84 -6.87 -7.42
N HIS A 282 -2.70 -6.07 -8.04
CA HIS A 282 -3.93 -5.54 -7.44
C HIS A 282 -5.10 -6.47 -7.72
N ARG A 283 -6.03 -6.58 -6.77
CA ARG A 283 -7.32 -7.27 -6.97
C ARG A 283 -8.45 -6.36 -7.43
N SER A 284 -8.22 -5.04 -7.50
CA SER A 284 -9.22 -4.07 -7.94
C SER A 284 -8.64 -3.10 -8.96
N THR A 285 -9.39 -2.79 -10.01
CA THR A 285 -9.02 -1.81 -11.03
C THR A 285 -9.07 -0.36 -10.53
N LEU A 286 -9.74 -0.08 -9.39
CA LEU A 286 -9.93 1.24 -8.78
C LEU A 286 -8.64 1.99 -8.37
N SER A 287 -7.48 1.32 -8.37
CA SER A 287 -6.20 1.94 -7.99
C SER A 287 -5.70 3.00 -9.00
N LYS A 288 -6.51 3.35 -10.01
CA LYS A 288 -6.23 4.24 -11.15
C LYS A 288 -5.52 5.55 -10.78
N LYS A 289 -5.93 6.22 -9.69
CA LYS A 289 -5.46 7.58 -9.34
C LYS A 289 -4.00 7.66 -8.81
N LYS A 290 -3.33 6.54 -8.49
CA LYS A 290 -1.99 6.55 -7.81
C LYS A 290 -0.78 6.16 -8.65
N TYR A 291 -0.94 5.71 -9.90
CA TYR A 291 0.20 5.35 -10.80
C TYR A 291 0.41 6.33 -11.96
N GLY A 292 1.63 6.37 -12.54
CA GLY A 292 2.05 7.38 -13.55
C GLY A 292 1.11 7.47 -14.75
N THR A 293 1.21 8.54 -15.53
CA THR A 293 0.40 8.74 -16.76
C THR A 293 1.16 8.21 -17.99
N SER A 294 0.48 7.92 -19.10
CA SER A 294 1.10 7.48 -20.36
C SER A 294 2.19 8.44 -20.84
N ARG A 295 1.98 9.75 -20.67
CA ARG A 295 2.99 10.81 -20.94
C ARG A 295 4.30 10.69 -20.12
N GLN A 296 4.36 9.79 -19.14
CA GLN A 296 5.55 9.52 -18.32
C GLN A 296 6.22 8.19 -18.69
N ALA A 297 5.74 7.50 -19.73
CA ALA A 297 6.36 6.31 -20.27
C ALA A 297 7.78 6.62 -20.75
N ARG A 298 8.70 5.67 -20.57
CA ARG A 298 10.12 5.81 -20.89
C ARG A 298 10.72 4.58 -21.56
N GLY A 299 9.91 3.60 -21.95
CA GLY A 299 10.39 2.41 -22.64
C GLY A 299 9.31 1.34 -22.75
N ASN A 300 9.67 0.25 -23.41
CA ASN A 300 8.88 -0.97 -23.49
C ASN A 300 9.10 -1.80 -22.20
N THR A 301 8.04 -2.42 -21.71
CA THR A 301 8.01 -3.25 -20.51
C THR A 301 8.45 -4.67 -20.79
N HIS A 302 8.37 -5.11 -22.06
CA HIS A 302 8.62 -6.48 -22.52
C HIS A 302 7.78 -7.53 -21.76
N ILE A 303 6.68 -7.12 -21.12
CA ILE A 303 5.76 -8.03 -20.46
C ILE A 303 4.82 -8.61 -21.51
N GLU A 304 5.06 -9.87 -21.85
CA GLU A 304 4.21 -10.60 -22.80
C GLU A 304 2.88 -10.96 -22.11
N ASP A 305 2.97 -11.65 -20.98
CA ASP A 305 1.80 -12.17 -20.26
C ASP A 305 1.89 -12.03 -18.74
N VAL A 306 0.72 -12.10 -18.09
CA VAL A 306 0.57 -12.13 -16.64
C VAL A 306 -0.53 -13.10 -16.22
N GLN A 307 -0.19 -14.01 -15.32
CA GLN A 307 -1.17 -14.91 -14.71
C GLN A 307 -1.33 -14.55 -13.23
N CYS A 308 -2.57 -14.54 -12.74
CA CYS A 308 -2.89 -14.21 -11.35
C CYS A 308 -3.65 -15.35 -10.69
N SER A 309 -3.30 -15.64 -9.44
CA SER A 309 -3.96 -16.66 -8.62
C SER A 309 -5.45 -16.41 -8.35
N HIS A 310 -5.95 -15.17 -8.48
CA HIS A 310 -7.37 -14.85 -8.36
C HIS A 310 -7.81 -13.91 -9.48
N ALA A 311 -9.06 -14.08 -9.94
CA ALA A 311 -9.72 -13.10 -10.79
C ALA A 311 -9.76 -11.71 -10.13
N LEU A 312 -9.78 -10.67 -10.96
CA LEU A 312 -9.99 -9.30 -10.48
C LEU A 312 -11.40 -9.20 -9.90
N ARG A 313 -11.55 -8.51 -8.77
CA ARG A 313 -12.87 -8.20 -8.21
C ARG A 313 -13.57 -7.23 -9.16
N GLU A 314 -14.73 -7.62 -9.65
CA GLU A 314 -15.63 -6.75 -10.39
C GLU A 314 -15.99 -5.52 -9.54
N LEU A 315 -16.17 -4.38 -10.22
CA LEU A 315 -16.68 -3.21 -9.53
C LEU A 315 -18.07 -3.56 -8.99
N PRO A 316 -18.41 -3.23 -7.72
CA PRO A 316 -19.81 -3.20 -7.38
C PRO A 316 -20.46 -2.22 -8.36
N SER A 317 -21.49 -2.69 -9.06
CA SER A 317 -22.38 -1.89 -9.90
C SER A 317 -22.94 -0.77 -9.03
N SER A 318 -22.23 0.36 -9.01
CA SER A 318 -22.75 1.58 -8.41
C SER A 318 -23.86 2.06 -9.33
N PRO A 319 -25.06 2.40 -8.83
CA PRO A 319 -26.13 2.97 -9.65
C PRO A 319 -25.78 4.34 -10.27
N PHE A 320 -24.56 4.84 -10.01
CA PHE A 320 -23.98 6.06 -10.61
C PHE A 320 -22.85 5.76 -11.61
N GLY A 321 -22.63 4.49 -11.97
CA GLY A 321 -21.50 4.04 -12.78
C GLY A 321 -21.63 4.27 -14.29
N GLU A 322 -22.84 4.49 -14.80
CA GLU A 322 -23.12 4.60 -16.24
C GLU A 322 -22.94 6.04 -16.78
N GLN A 323 -23.09 7.08 -15.95
CA GLN A 323 -22.96 8.48 -16.40
C GLN A 323 -21.52 8.98 -16.59
N LEU A 324 -20.51 8.19 -16.26
CA LEU A 324 -19.09 8.54 -16.46
C LEU A 324 -18.45 7.82 -17.65
N ALA A 325 -19.21 6.95 -18.34
CA ALA A 325 -18.77 6.23 -19.53
C ALA A 325 -19.25 6.87 -20.85
N SER A 326 -20.08 7.92 -20.79
CA SER A 326 -20.70 8.54 -21.97
C SER A 326 -20.16 9.92 -22.37
N ASN A 327 -19.09 10.40 -21.74
CA ASN A 327 -18.45 11.66 -22.14
C ASN A 327 -17.10 11.38 -22.83
N ASP A 328 -17.18 10.66 -23.94
CA ASP A 328 -16.21 10.83 -25.03
C ASP A 328 -16.48 12.20 -25.64
N VAL A 329 -15.65 13.17 -25.27
CA VAL A 329 -15.63 14.48 -25.91
C VAL A 329 -14.90 14.31 -27.23
N ASP A 330 -15.67 14.39 -28.31
CA ASP A 330 -15.21 14.53 -29.69
C ASP A 330 -14.03 15.51 -29.78
N PHE A 331 -12.90 15.00 -30.25
CA PHE A 331 -11.93 15.80 -30.97
C PHE A 331 -11.99 15.37 -32.43
N ARG A 332 -12.61 16.23 -33.25
CA ARG A 332 -12.44 16.29 -34.70
C ARG A 332 -11.65 17.56 -35.04
N PRO A 333 -10.95 17.56 -36.17
CA PRO A 333 -9.52 17.83 -36.29
C PRO A 333 -9.07 19.25 -35.94
#